data_AF-A0A7S4JFM2-F1
#
_entry.id   AF-A0A7S4JFM2-F1
#
_cell.length_a   1.000
_cell.length_b   1.000
_cell.length_c   1.000
_cell.angle_alpha   90.00
_cell.angle_beta   90.00
_cell.angle_gamma   90.00
#
_symmetry.space_group_name_H-M   'P 1'
#
loop_
_entity.id
_entity.type
_entity.pdbx_description
1 polymer ?
#
loop_
_entity_poly.entity_id
_entity_poly.type
_entity_poly.pdbx_seq_one_letter_code
_entity_poly.pdbx_strand_id
1 'polypeptide(L)'
;AMVGLHGARDNGGQCERTLNLFNCDSSTLTCGNSPPVSNPPSCMSGDTGVLSATDKAVKAVENLKVGEEIAGLDEHRRPSSCTVEAKGYFGRGLVYGNYTQDHYVLNEGDVVSEHGTSDKQREAEKYAVLTSCPAGLDESGVGFTALAQVFFGDGTNAISWSDYVLIHASILSLVRASGPFWFSPSTYVSMDVIGKYTPALYETMLDCAKDSSTCDRFEEAAASLVSNALTKDALEMAYIYFPDLGNTVALGSVSSVISGGK
;
A
#
# COMPACT_ATOMS: atom_id res chain seq x y z
N ALA A 1 59.29 -13.98 3.35
CA ALA A 1 58.56 -13.79 4.61
C ALA A 1 57.06 -13.71 4.25
N MET A 2 56.18 -14.72 4.36
CA MET A 2 55.92 -15.69 5.44
C MET A 2 56.01 -15.00 6.82
N VAL A 3 54.93 -14.87 7.59
CA VAL A 3 54.14 -15.95 8.20
C VAL A 3 52.65 -15.58 8.31
N GLY A 4 51.77 -16.55 8.07
CA GLY A 4 50.38 -16.56 8.55
C GLY A 4 50.19 -17.56 9.70
N LEU A 5 49.11 -17.40 10.47
CA LEU A 5 48.50 -18.35 11.42
C LEU A 5 47.03 -17.89 11.57
N HIS A 6 46.03 -18.51 10.94
CA HIS A 6 45.25 -19.69 11.34
C HIS A 6 44.75 -19.72 12.80
N GLY A 7 43.42 -19.77 12.95
CA GLY A 7 42.70 -20.04 14.19
C GLY A 7 41.19 -19.89 14.04
N ALA A 8 40.52 -20.93 13.51
CA ALA A 8 39.06 -21.08 13.52
C ALA A 8 38.54 -21.39 14.93
N ARG A 9 37.32 -20.93 15.26
CA ARG A 9 36.43 -21.58 16.23
C ARG A 9 34.97 -21.16 16.02
N ASP A 10 34.14 -22.19 15.88
CA ASP A 10 32.68 -22.21 16.01
C ASP A 10 32.15 -21.56 17.29
N ASN A 11 30.96 -20.97 17.18
CA ASN A 11 29.80 -21.04 18.09
C ASN A 11 28.78 -20.00 17.52
N GLY A 12 27.56 -20.33 17.08
CA GLY A 12 26.62 -21.27 17.67
C GLY A 12 25.81 -20.57 18.77
N GLY A 13 24.62 -20.05 18.42
CA GLY A 13 23.49 -19.88 19.35
C GLY A 13 23.24 -18.47 19.93
N GLN A 14 22.06 -17.91 19.62
CA GLN A 14 20.90 -17.77 20.53
C GLN A 14 19.85 -16.83 19.89
N CYS A 15 19.01 -17.34 19.00
CA CYS A 15 17.59 -17.54 19.36
C CYS A 15 17.41 -18.17 20.74
N GLU A 16 16.83 -17.43 21.69
CA GLU A 16 15.78 -17.93 22.59
C GLU A 16 15.27 -16.83 23.54
N ARG A 17 13.93 -16.79 23.68
CA ARG A 17 13.15 -16.40 24.87
C ARG A 17 13.07 -14.90 25.23
N THR A 18 11.99 -14.28 24.76
CA THR A 18 11.10 -13.54 25.67
C THR A 18 9.64 -13.80 25.30
N LEU A 19 9.21 -15.06 25.43
CA LEU A 19 7.83 -15.34 25.84
C LEU A 19 7.79 -15.04 27.33
N ASN A 20 7.00 -14.04 27.74
CA ASN A 20 6.24 -13.99 29.01
C ASN A 20 5.78 -12.57 29.31
N LEU A 21 4.61 -12.20 28.77
CA LEU A 21 3.65 -11.34 29.48
C LEU A 21 2.24 -11.90 29.23
N PHE A 22 2.01 -13.14 29.68
CA PHE A 22 0.68 -13.65 29.96
C PHE A 22 0.57 -13.83 31.48
N ASN A 23 -0.07 -12.88 32.14
CA ASN A 23 -0.56 -13.08 33.50
C ASN A 23 -1.86 -13.88 33.38
N CYS A 24 -1.75 -15.20 33.31
CA CYS A 24 -2.90 -16.10 33.43
C CYS A 24 -3.07 -16.46 34.91
N ASP A 25 -4.10 -15.92 35.55
CA ASP A 25 -4.54 -16.37 36.87
C ASP A 25 -5.06 -17.82 36.72
N SER A 26 -4.45 -18.75 37.48
CA SER A 26 -4.65 -20.20 37.35
C SER A 26 -6.03 -20.69 37.86
N SER A 27 -6.99 -19.79 38.07
CA SER A 27 -8.26 -20.11 38.72
C SER A 27 -9.51 -19.94 37.84
N THR A 28 -9.40 -19.37 36.63
CA THR A 28 -10.53 -19.27 35.69
C THR A 28 -10.09 -19.55 34.24
N LEU A 29 -10.56 -20.67 33.68
CA LEU A 29 -10.37 -21.07 32.28
C LEU A 29 -11.21 -20.19 31.33
N THR A 30 -10.89 -18.89 31.26
CA THR A 30 -11.40 -17.98 30.24
C THR A 30 -10.26 -17.12 29.75
N CYS A 31 -9.71 -17.44 28.58
CA CYS A 31 -8.86 -16.49 27.85
C CYS A 31 -9.76 -15.32 27.45
N GLY A 32 -9.53 -14.15 28.06
CA GLY A 32 -10.21 -12.93 27.67
C GLY A 32 -10.03 -12.67 26.19
N ASN A 33 -11.10 -12.20 25.55
CA ASN A 33 -11.12 -11.82 24.14
C ASN A 33 -9.86 -11.03 23.80
N SER A 34 -9.04 -11.58 22.90
CA SER A 34 -8.00 -10.79 22.26
C SER A 34 -8.67 -9.58 21.61
N PRO A 35 -8.06 -8.38 21.67
CA PRO A 35 -8.53 -7.27 20.86
C PRO A 35 -8.62 -7.75 19.40
N PRO A 36 -9.58 -7.26 18.60
CA PRO A 36 -9.65 -7.60 17.20
C PRO A 36 -8.28 -7.36 16.58
N VAL A 37 -7.78 -8.36 15.85
CA VAL A 37 -6.58 -8.24 15.04
C VAL A 37 -6.81 -7.01 14.17
N SER A 38 -6.03 -5.95 14.38
CA SER A 38 -6.08 -4.77 13.54
C SER A 38 -5.88 -5.24 12.10
N ASN A 39 -6.86 -4.94 11.24
CA ASN A 39 -6.85 -5.43 9.87
C ASN A 39 -5.53 -4.96 9.23
N PRO A 40 -4.61 -5.87 8.89
CA PRO A 40 -3.38 -5.49 8.23
C PRO A 40 -3.76 -4.93 6.84
N PRO A 41 -2.93 -4.09 6.21
CA PRO A 41 -3.34 -3.37 5.01
C PRO A 41 -3.84 -4.31 3.93
N SER A 42 -4.84 -3.83 3.18
CA SER A 42 -5.26 -4.39 1.90
C SER A 42 -4.06 -4.78 1.06
N CYS A 43 -4.03 -6.03 0.60
CA CYS A 43 -2.88 -6.59 -0.09
C CYS A 43 -3.30 -7.68 -1.07
N MET A 44 -2.40 -7.94 -2.01
CA MET A 44 -2.39 -9.12 -2.86
C MET A 44 -1.44 -10.17 -2.27
N SER A 45 -1.72 -11.44 -2.52
CA SER A 45 -0.85 -12.56 -2.16
C SER A 45 0.45 -12.52 -2.97
N GLY A 46 1.58 -12.82 -2.33
CA GLY A 46 2.90 -12.84 -2.96
C GLY A 46 3.04 -13.90 -4.05
N ASP A 47 2.30 -15.00 -3.94
CA ASP A 47 2.26 -16.07 -4.94
C ASP A 47 1.30 -15.80 -6.11
N THR A 48 0.57 -14.68 -6.10
CA THR A 48 -0.27 -14.29 -7.23
C THR A 48 0.58 -14.07 -8.48
N GLY A 49 0.26 -14.79 -9.56
CA GLY A 49 0.92 -14.64 -10.83
C GLY A 49 0.47 -13.37 -11.55
N VAL A 50 1.42 -12.64 -12.13
CA VAL A 50 1.15 -11.57 -13.09
C VAL A 50 1.89 -11.86 -14.40
N LEU A 51 1.34 -11.39 -15.52
CA LEU A 51 1.96 -11.59 -16.82
C LEU A 51 2.97 -10.49 -17.11
N SER A 52 4.22 -10.87 -17.39
CA SER A 52 5.22 -9.97 -17.96
C SER A 52 4.71 -9.35 -19.27
N ALA A 53 4.87 -8.04 -19.43
CA ALA A 53 4.42 -7.37 -20.64
C ALA A 53 5.21 -7.82 -21.87
N THR A 54 6.50 -8.16 -21.68
CA THR A 54 7.48 -8.42 -22.75
C THR A 54 7.37 -9.81 -23.34
N ASP A 55 7.33 -10.85 -22.50
CA ASP A 55 7.41 -12.26 -22.91
C ASP A 55 6.19 -13.09 -22.49
N LYS A 56 5.21 -12.45 -21.83
CA LYS A 56 3.99 -13.10 -21.31
C LYS A 56 4.27 -14.23 -20.31
N ALA A 57 5.48 -14.32 -19.76
CA ALA A 57 5.78 -15.26 -18.70
C ALA A 57 5.03 -14.87 -17.42
N VAL A 58 4.51 -15.88 -16.72
CA VAL A 58 3.92 -15.70 -15.39
C VAL A 58 5.04 -15.49 -14.38
N LYS A 59 4.88 -14.46 -13.54
CA LYS A 59 5.79 -14.16 -12.44
C LYS A 59 5.00 -13.88 -11.17
N ALA A 60 5.43 -14.48 -10.07
CA ALA A 60 4.82 -14.21 -8.77
C ALA A 60 5.12 -12.77 -8.30
N VAL A 61 4.14 -12.14 -7.67
CA VAL A 61 4.21 -10.76 -7.16
C VAL A 61 5.38 -10.54 -6.20
N GLU A 62 5.67 -11.51 -5.34
CA GLU A 62 6.82 -11.44 -4.42
C GLU A 62 8.15 -11.24 -5.17
N ASN A 63 8.24 -11.73 -6.41
CA ASN A 63 9.44 -11.68 -7.25
C ASN A 63 9.48 -10.46 -8.18
N LEU A 64 8.41 -9.65 -8.25
CA LEU A 64 8.39 -8.42 -9.05
C LEU A 64 9.42 -7.40 -8.56
N LYS A 65 9.96 -6.61 -9.48
CA LYS A 65 10.86 -5.50 -9.13
C LYS A 65 10.27 -4.19 -9.61
N VAL A 66 10.54 -3.11 -8.86
CA VAL A 66 10.25 -1.75 -9.33
C VAL A 66 10.98 -1.52 -10.66
N GLY A 67 10.27 -0.94 -11.63
CA GLY A 67 10.73 -0.75 -13.01
C GLY A 67 10.41 -1.90 -13.97
N GLU A 68 9.94 -3.06 -13.50
CA GLU A 68 9.50 -4.14 -14.40
C GLU A 68 8.15 -3.82 -15.03
N GLU A 69 7.95 -4.28 -16.27
CA GLU A 69 6.71 -4.09 -17.01
C GLU A 69 5.82 -5.35 -16.94
N ILE A 70 4.57 -5.15 -16.53
CA ILE A 70 3.54 -6.19 -16.45
C ILE A 70 2.33 -5.80 -17.31
N ALA A 71 1.49 -6.79 -17.65
CA ALA A 71 0.22 -6.53 -18.31
C ALA A 71 -0.71 -5.75 -17.37
N GLY A 72 -1.45 -4.79 -17.92
CA GLY A 72 -2.44 -4.02 -17.19
C GLY A 72 -3.43 -3.32 -18.12
N LEU A 73 -4.18 -2.37 -17.57
CA LEU A 73 -5.21 -1.59 -18.26
C LEU A 73 -4.95 -0.09 -18.07
N ASP A 74 -4.95 0.66 -19.17
CA ASP A 74 -4.82 2.13 -19.16
C ASP A 74 -6.09 2.84 -18.62
N GLU A 75 -6.08 4.16 -18.55
CA GLU A 75 -7.21 5.01 -18.12
C GLU A 75 -8.51 4.81 -18.92
N HIS A 76 -8.40 4.24 -20.13
CA HIS A 76 -9.53 3.89 -21.00
C HIS A 76 -9.85 2.40 -20.97
N ARG A 77 -9.31 1.65 -20.00
CA ARG A 77 -9.48 0.20 -19.83
C ARG A 77 -8.97 -0.62 -21.00
N ARG A 78 -8.01 -0.10 -21.75
CA ARG A 78 -7.40 -0.83 -22.86
C ARG A 78 -6.15 -1.56 -22.37
N PRO A 79 -5.88 -2.78 -22.87
CA PRO A 79 -4.66 -3.49 -22.55
C PRO A 79 -3.41 -2.62 -22.78
N SER A 80 -2.55 -2.55 -21.77
CA SER A 80 -1.32 -1.75 -21.81
C SER A 80 -0.16 -2.48 -21.13
N SER A 81 1.06 -1.99 -21.38
CA SER A 81 2.24 -2.32 -20.59
C SER A 81 2.34 -1.34 -19.41
N CYS A 82 2.50 -1.87 -18.21
CA CYS A 82 2.42 -1.12 -16.97
C CYS A 82 3.68 -1.35 -16.13
N THR A 83 4.42 -0.28 -15.86
CA THR A 83 5.64 -0.33 -15.05
C THR A 83 5.27 -0.48 -13.59
N VAL A 84 5.94 -1.34 -12.83
CA VAL A 84 5.82 -1.42 -11.36
C VAL A 84 6.52 -0.21 -10.74
N GLU A 85 5.77 0.66 -10.09
CA GLU A 85 6.23 1.95 -9.55
C GLU A 85 6.55 1.86 -8.06
N ALA A 86 5.83 1.00 -7.33
CA ALA A 86 6.13 0.66 -5.95
C ALA A 86 5.73 -0.79 -5.64
N LYS A 87 6.47 -1.43 -4.74
CA LYS A 87 6.14 -2.73 -4.16
C LYS A 87 6.50 -2.75 -2.68
N GLY A 88 5.55 -3.14 -1.85
CA GLY A 88 5.70 -3.23 -0.41
C GLY A 88 5.37 -4.61 0.14
N TYR A 89 6.16 -5.12 1.09
CA TYR A 89 5.83 -6.32 1.85
C TYR A 89 5.15 -5.95 3.17
N PHE A 90 4.00 -6.57 3.46
CA PHE A 90 3.12 -6.24 4.58
C PHE A 90 2.88 -7.43 5.51
N GLY A 91 3.85 -8.34 5.60
CA GLY A 91 3.77 -9.49 6.50
C GLY A 91 2.91 -10.62 5.95
N ARG A 92 2.68 -11.62 6.79
CA ARG A 92 1.79 -12.74 6.51
C ARG A 92 0.37 -12.44 7.03
N GLY A 93 -0.66 -12.86 6.31
CA GLY A 93 -2.05 -12.69 6.74
C GLY A 93 -3.05 -13.44 5.88
N LEU A 94 -4.34 -13.25 6.21
CA LEU A 94 -5.44 -13.90 5.50
C LEU A 94 -5.74 -13.22 4.16
N VAL A 95 -5.95 -14.02 3.13
CA VAL A 95 -6.46 -13.63 1.82
C VAL A 95 -7.62 -14.55 1.42
N TYR A 96 -8.53 -14.05 0.59
CA TYR A 96 -9.60 -14.78 -0.08
C TYR A 96 -9.19 -14.91 -1.55
N GLY A 97 -8.84 -16.11 -1.99
CA GLY A 97 -8.21 -16.28 -3.31
C GLY A 97 -6.81 -15.67 -3.35
N ASN A 98 -6.65 -14.55 -4.07
CA ASN A 98 -5.40 -13.83 -4.26
C ASN A 98 -5.34 -12.49 -3.49
N TYR A 99 -6.41 -12.08 -2.83
CA TYR A 99 -6.55 -10.72 -2.31
C TYR A 99 -7.10 -10.72 -0.88
N THR A 100 -6.75 -9.73 -0.08
CA THR A 100 -7.48 -9.50 1.18
C THR A 100 -8.92 -9.08 0.89
N GLN A 101 -9.83 -9.27 1.85
CA GLN A 101 -11.25 -8.93 1.69
C GLN A 101 -11.46 -7.48 1.23
N ASP A 102 -10.69 -6.57 1.82
CA ASP A 102 -10.76 -5.12 1.66
C ASP A 102 -9.92 -4.59 0.48
N HIS A 103 -9.35 -5.49 -0.33
CA HIS A 103 -8.57 -5.10 -1.50
C HIS A 103 -9.47 -4.66 -2.64
N TYR A 104 -9.19 -3.48 -3.18
CA TYR A 104 -9.95 -2.94 -4.29
C TYR A 104 -9.48 -3.59 -5.59
N VAL A 105 -10.42 -4.23 -6.29
CA VAL A 105 -10.21 -4.81 -7.62
C VAL A 105 -11.18 -4.19 -8.62
N LEU A 106 -10.80 -4.22 -9.88
CA LEU A 106 -11.64 -3.84 -10.99
C LEU A 106 -12.70 -4.92 -11.22
N ASN A 107 -13.96 -4.59 -10.91
CA ASN A 107 -15.10 -5.47 -11.12
C ASN A 107 -15.79 -5.20 -12.47
N GLU A 108 -16.65 -6.14 -12.86
CA GLU A 108 -17.53 -5.96 -14.01
C GLU A 108 -18.49 -4.77 -13.77
N GLY A 109 -18.56 -3.81 -14.69
CA GLY A 109 -19.51 -2.68 -14.62
C GLY A 109 -18.93 -1.30 -14.27
N ASP A 110 -17.75 -0.95 -14.79
CA ASP A 110 -17.17 0.39 -14.66
C ASP A 110 -16.87 0.88 -13.24
N VAL A 111 -16.69 -0.06 -12.29
CA VAL A 111 -16.42 0.24 -10.89
C VAL A 111 -15.21 -0.51 -10.35
N VAL A 112 -14.52 0.11 -9.40
CA VAL A 112 -13.53 -0.54 -8.54
C VAL A 112 -14.16 -0.74 -7.18
N SER A 113 -14.12 -1.96 -6.66
CA SER A 113 -14.76 -2.31 -5.40
C SER A 113 -13.97 -3.39 -4.68
N GLU A 114 -14.31 -3.61 -3.42
CA GLU A 114 -13.70 -4.65 -2.61
C GLU A 114 -13.81 -6.03 -3.25
N HIS A 115 -12.75 -6.82 -3.12
CA HIS A 115 -12.70 -8.21 -3.54
C HIS A 115 -13.72 -9.06 -2.78
N GLY A 116 -13.90 -8.80 -1.48
CA GLY A 116 -14.82 -9.53 -0.64
C GLY A 116 -14.31 -10.90 -0.20
N THR A 117 -15.24 -11.75 0.25
CA THR A 117 -14.95 -13.03 0.93
C THR A 117 -15.49 -14.27 0.21
N SER A 118 -15.91 -14.14 -1.05
CA SER A 118 -16.51 -15.24 -1.82
C SER A 118 -15.55 -16.41 -2.05
N ASP A 119 -14.26 -16.10 -2.13
CA ASP A 119 -13.22 -17.05 -2.47
C ASP A 119 -12.69 -17.82 -1.26
N LYS A 120 -11.97 -18.90 -1.53
CA LYS A 120 -11.37 -19.72 -0.47
C LYS A 120 -10.37 -18.90 0.35
N GLN A 121 -10.62 -18.82 1.65
CA GLN A 121 -9.70 -18.21 2.61
C GLN A 121 -8.43 -19.06 2.79
N ARG A 122 -7.27 -18.38 2.82
CA ARG A 122 -5.96 -18.99 3.12
C ARG A 122 -5.01 -17.95 3.71
N GLU A 123 -3.91 -18.39 4.31
CA GLU A 123 -2.80 -17.50 4.66
C GLU A 123 -1.81 -17.35 3.50
N ALA A 124 -1.29 -16.13 3.34
CA ALA A 124 -0.24 -15.83 2.39
C ALA A 124 0.65 -14.67 2.84
N GLU A 125 1.82 -14.55 2.21
CA GLU A 125 2.63 -13.34 2.28
C GLU A 125 1.93 -12.22 1.51
N LYS A 126 1.83 -11.03 2.11
CA LYS A 126 1.00 -9.94 1.61
C LYS A 126 1.86 -8.83 1.02
N TYR A 127 1.47 -8.37 -0.17
CA TYR A 127 2.14 -7.31 -0.89
C TYR A 127 1.17 -6.24 -1.37
N ALA A 128 1.62 -4.99 -1.38
CA ALA A 128 0.97 -3.89 -2.09
C ALA A 128 1.81 -3.54 -3.32
N VAL A 129 1.15 -3.31 -4.45
CA VAL A 129 1.80 -3.00 -5.72
C VAL A 129 1.13 -1.77 -6.32
N LEU A 130 1.92 -0.77 -6.69
CA LEU A 130 1.49 0.35 -7.53
C LEU A 130 2.12 0.18 -8.91
N THR A 131 1.34 0.41 -9.95
CA THR A 131 1.82 0.41 -11.33
C THR A 131 1.63 1.77 -11.98
N SER A 132 2.22 1.99 -13.15
CA SER A 132 2.03 3.20 -13.95
C SER A 132 0.64 3.26 -14.62
N CYS A 133 -0.10 2.15 -14.61
CA CYS A 133 -1.46 2.05 -15.11
C CYS A 133 -2.46 1.99 -13.95
N PRO A 134 -3.70 2.47 -14.16
CA PRO A 134 -4.75 2.34 -13.16
C PRO A 134 -4.97 0.91 -12.68
N ALA A 135 -4.88 -0.12 -13.53
CA ALA A 135 -4.97 -1.51 -13.07
C ALA A 135 -3.82 -2.36 -13.62
N GLY A 136 -3.16 -3.12 -12.76
CA GLY A 136 -2.34 -4.26 -13.18
C GLY A 136 -3.24 -5.49 -13.35
N LEU A 137 -2.86 -6.42 -14.22
CA LEU A 137 -3.61 -7.67 -14.41
C LEU A 137 -2.87 -8.83 -13.76
N ASP A 138 -3.58 -9.60 -12.95
CA ASP A 138 -3.12 -10.93 -12.56
C ASP A 138 -3.27 -11.94 -13.72
N GLU A 139 -2.70 -13.13 -13.56
CA GLU A 139 -2.71 -14.18 -14.57
C GLU A 139 -4.11 -14.71 -14.89
N SER A 140 -5.10 -14.45 -14.03
CA SER A 140 -6.51 -14.80 -14.25
C SER A 140 -7.30 -13.68 -14.96
N GLY A 141 -6.66 -12.53 -15.19
CA GLY A 141 -7.25 -11.37 -15.84
C GLY A 141 -7.98 -10.42 -14.89
N VAL A 142 -7.86 -10.58 -13.56
CA VAL A 142 -8.41 -9.64 -12.59
C VAL A 142 -7.54 -8.40 -12.53
N GLY A 143 -8.17 -7.23 -12.65
CA GLY A 143 -7.49 -5.93 -12.54
C GLY A 143 -7.28 -5.55 -11.09
N PHE A 144 -6.07 -5.66 -10.57
CA PHE A 144 -5.74 -5.25 -9.21
C PHE A 144 -5.35 -3.78 -9.12
N THR A 145 -5.59 -3.18 -7.96
CA THR A 145 -5.29 -1.77 -7.68
C THR A 145 -4.28 -1.64 -6.53
N ALA A 146 -3.82 -0.41 -6.30
CA ALA A 146 -3.01 -0.09 -5.12
C ALA A 146 -3.87 0.27 -3.88
N LEU A 147 -5.20 0.14 -3.96
CA LEU A 147 -6.13 0.70 -2.98
C LEU A 147 -6.70 -0.32 -1.98
N ALA A 148 -7.23 0.25 -0.91
CA ALA A 148 -7.72 -0.44 0.28
C ALA A 148 -8.99 0.25 0.79
N GLN A 149 -9.92 -0.52 1.36
CA GLN A 149 -11.11 0.07 2.02
C GLN A 149 -10.72 1.04 3.15
N VAL A 150 -9.64 0.74 3.89
CA VAL A 150 -9.14 1.60 4.98
C VAL A 150 -8.84 3.04 4.51
N PHE A 151 -8.66 3.25 3.20
CA PHE A 151 -8.45 4.57 2.61
C PHE A 151 -9.72 5.40 2.43
N PHE A 152 -10.91 4.79 2.46
CA PHE A 152 -12.19 5.47 2.22
C PHE A 152 -13.16 5.43 3.41
N GLY A 153 -12.81 4.70 4.48
CA GLY A 153 -13.63 4.56 5.68
C GLY A 153 -14.86 3.66 5.49
N ASP A 154 -15.61 3.46 6.58
CA ASP A 154 -16.81 2.63 6.58
C ASP A 154 -17.91 3.27 5.71
N GLY A 155 -18.22 2.67 4.55
CA GLY A 155 -19.36 3.07 3.72
C GLY A 155 -19.08 3.24 2.22
N THR A 156 -17.82 3.30 1.81
CA THR A 156 -17.46 3.26 0.38
C THR A 156 -17.14 1.83 0.00
N ASN A 157 -18.06 1.18 -0.71
CA ASN A 157 -17.87 -0.20 -1.18
C ASN A 157 -17.49 -0.24 -2.67
N ALA A 158 -17.67 0.87 -3.39
CA ALA A 158 -17.40 0.98 -4.82
C ALA A 158 -17.04 2.42 -5.20
N ILE A 159 -16.09 2.57 -6.11
CA ILE A 159 -15.61 3.83 -6.68
C ILE A 159 -15.81 3.76 -8.19
N SER A 160 -16.32 4.83 -8.80
CA SER A 160 -16.44 4.90 -10.25
C SER A 160 -15.05 4.81 -10.90
N TRP A 161 -14.95 4.21 -12.09
CA TRP A 161 -13.67 4.12 -12.79
C TRP A 161 -13.00 5.49 -12.99
N SER A 162 -13.79 6.51 -13.36
CA SER A 162 -13.28 7.86 -13.57
C SER A 162 -12.70 8.48 -12.30
N ASP A 163 -13.36 8.29 -11.16
CA ASP A 163 -12.84 8.80 -9.88
C ASP A 163 -11.60 8.02 -9.45
N TYR A 164 -11.62 6.70 -9.64
CA TYR A 164 -10.48 5.84 -9.36
C TYR A 164 -9.23 6.23 -10.16
N VAL A 165 -9.39 6.52 -11.46
CA VAL A 165 -8.27 6.96 -12.31
C VAL A 165 -7.62 8.24 -11.77
N LEU A 166 -8.42 9.21 -11.28
CA LEU A 166 -7.91 10.44 -10.68
C LEU A 166 -7.14 10.18 -9.38
N ILE A 167 -7.68 9.31 -8.52
CA ILE A 167 -7.00 8.90 -7.27
C ILE A 167 -5.68 8.18 -7.60
N HIS A 168 -5.71 7.24 -8.54
CA HIS A 168 -4.52 6.50 -8.97
C HIS A 168 -3.45 7.45 -9.50
N ALA A 169 -3.81 8.36 -10.41
CA ALA A 169 -2.87 9.34 -10.98
C ALA A 169 -2.25 10.24 -9.91
N SER A 170 -3.04 10.61 -8.89
CA SER A 170 -2.57 11.40 -7.75
C SER A 170 -1.54 10.63 -6.91
N ILE A 171 -1.84 9.39 -6.52
CA ILE A 171 -0.90 8.52 -5.77
C ILE A 171 0.37 8.27 -6.58
N LEU A 172 0.23 7.99 -7.88
CA LEU A 172 1.36 7.78 -8.78
C LEU A 172 2.27 9.01 -8.85
N SER A 173 1.67 10.20 -8.92
CA SER A 173 2.43 11.46 -8.96
C SER A 173 3.18 11.70 -7.65
N LEU A 174 2.55 11.44 -6.50
CA LEU A 174 3.21 11.50 -5.19
C LEU A 174 4.36 10.50 -5.08
N VAL A 175 4.14 9.24 -5.46
CA VAL A 175 5.20 8.19 -5.43
C VAL A 175 6.35 8.54 -6.36
N ARG A 176 6.10 9.08 -7.55
CA ARG A 176 7.17 9.52 -8.46
C ARG A 176 7.94 10.71 -7.90
N ALA A 177 7.28 11.62 -7.17
CA ALA A 177 7.92 12.77 -6.54
C ALA A 177 8.78 12.40 -5.32
N SER A 178 8.33 11.42 -4.51
CA SER A 178 8.94 11.13 -3.21
C SER A 178 9.55 9.73 -3.07
N GLY A 179 9.43 8.91 -4.10
CA GLY A 179 9.80 7.49 -4.04
C GLY A 179 8.79 6.60 -3.32
N PRO A 180 9.06 5.27 -3.27
CA PRO A 180 8.08 4.25 -2.91
C PRO A 180 7.94 3.99 -1.41
N PHE A 181 8.53 4.82 -0.53
CA PHE A 181 8.56 4.51 0.91
C PHE A 181 7.17 4.44 1.56
N TRP A 182 6.16 5.09 0.98
CA TRP A 182 4.75 4.95 1.37
C TRP A 182 4.24 3.51 1.32
N PHE A 183 4.86 2.65 0.50
CA PHE A 183 4.55 1.23 0.36
C PHE A 183 5.41 0.39 1.31
N SER A 184 5.64 0.86 2.53
CA SER A 184 6.32 0.07 3.57
C SER A 184 5.53 0.16 4.87
N PRO A 185 5.27 -0.95 5.58
CA PRO A 185 4.65 -0.89 6.90
C PRO A 185 5.51 -0.12 7.92
N SER A 186 6.84 -0.08 7.75
CA SER A 186 7.75 0.67 8.64
C SER A 186 7.60 2.19 8.56
N THR A 187 6.90 2.68 7.54
CA THR A 187 6.64 4.11 7.32
C THR A 187 5.64 4.65 8.33
N TYR A 188 4.79 3.78 8.89
CA TYR A 188 3.66 4.17 9.69
C TYR A 188 3.80 3.72 11.14
N VAL A 189 3.25 4.50 12.07
CA VAL A 189 3.23 4.16 13.51
C VAL A 189 2.39 2.89 13.73
N SER A 190 1.20 2.84 13.13
CA SER A 190 0.37 1.65 13.04
C SER A 190 -0.70 1.83 11.97
N MET A 191 -1.24 0.72 11.46
CA MET A 191 -2.36 0.74 10.50
C MET A 191 -3.63 1.37 11.07
N ASP A 192 -3.90 1.18 12.37
CA ASP A 192 -5.04 1.76 13.05
C ASP A 192 -4.98 3.29 13.10
N VAL A 193 -3.76 3.86 13.19
CA VAL A 193 -3.58 5.31 13.15
C VAL A 193 -3.78 5.82 11.72
N ILE A 194 -3.22 5.14 10.71
CA ILE A 194 -3.41 5.49 9.29
C ILE A 194 -4.90 5.58 8.94
N GLY A 195 -5.69 4.58 9.33
CA GLY A 195 -7.11 4.50 9.00
C GLY A 195 -7.95 5.66 9.55
N LYS A 196 -7.43 6.45 10.51
CA LYS A 196 -8.09 7.67 11.01
C LYS A 196 -7.88 8.88 10.10
N TYR A 197 -6.79 8.90 9.33
CA TYR A 197 -6.40 10.05 8.51
C TYR A 197 -6.64 9.81 7.02
N THR A 198 -6.57 8.57 6.56
CA THR A 198 -6.71 8.26 5.13
C THR A 198 -8.08 8.60 4.54
N PRO A 199 -9.24 8.41 5.21
CA PRO A 199 -10.53 8.78 4.61
C PRO A 199 -10.59 10.25 4.17
N ALA A 200 -10.20 11.17 5.06
CA ALA A 200 -10.17 12.59 4.74
C ALA A 200 -9.12 12.92 3.67
N LEU A 201 -7.96 12.26 3.71
CA LEU A 201 -6.91 12.46 2.70
C LEU A 201 -7.40 12.09 1.29
N TYR A 202 -8.04 10.94 1.13
CA TYR A 202 -8.47 10.44 -0.17
C TYR A 202 -9.70 11.18 -0.70
N GLU A 203 -10.65 11.55 0.17
CA GLU A 203 -11.79 12.40 -0.20
C GLU A 203 -11.29 13.74 -0.77
N THR A 204 -10.43 14.43 -0.01
CA THR A 204 -9.91 15.75 -0.40
C THR A 204 -8.93 15.67 -1.57
N MET A 205 -8.19 14.57 -1.71
CA MET A 205 -7.35 14.28 -2.89
C MET A 205 -8.21 14.21 -4.15
N LEU A 206 -9.32 13.48 -4.12
CA LEU A 206 -10.23 13.37 -5.25
C LEU A 206 -10.86 14.73 -5.60
N ASP A 207 -11.28 15.49 -4.58
CA ASP A 207 -11.79 16.86 -4.79
C ASP A 207 -10.74 17.73 -5.49
N CYS A 208 -9.50 17.78 -4.96
CA CYS A 208 -8.38 18.53 -5.54
C CYS A 208 -8.04 18.08 -6.98
N ALA A 209 -8.08 16.77 -7.25
CA ALA A 209 -7.84 16.25 -8.59
C ALA A 209 -8.95 16.63 -9.59
N LYS A 210 -10.19 16.87 -9.12
CA LYS A 210 -11.32 17.34 -9.93
C LYS A 210 -11.31 18.86 -10.10
N ASP A 211 -10.92 19.58 -9.07
CA ASP A 211 -10.94 21.04 -9.01
C ASP A 211 -9.73 21.55 -8.22
N SER A 212 -8.79 22.21 -8.90
CA SER A 212 -7.57 22.72 -8.26
C SER A 212 -7.84 23.75 -7.17
N SER A 213 -9.02 24.39 -7.16
CA SER A 213 -9.39 25.36 -6.12
C SER A 213 -9.70 24.70 -4.76
N THR A 214 -9.87 23.38 -4.70
CA THR A 214 -10.15 22.66 -3.45
C THR A 214 -8.91 22.02 -2.82
N CYS A 215 -7.72 22.25 -3.36
CA CYS A 215 -6.48 21.62 -2.92
C CYS A 215 -6.02 22.05 -1.51
N ASP A 216 -6.59 23.13 -0.95
CA ASP A 216 -6.31 23.54 0.42
C ASP A 216 -6.66 22.45 1.44
N ARG A 217 -7.84 21.83 1.30
CA ARG A 217 -8.28 20.75 2.19
C ARG A 217 -7.40 19.50 2.04
N PHE A 218 -6.91 19.24 0.84
CA PHE A 218 -6.01 18.11 0.58
C PHE A 218 -4.66 18.30 1.27
N GLU A 219 -4.07 19.49 1.14
CA GLU A 219 -2.80 19.80 1.80
C GLU A 219 -2.92 19.70 3.32
N GLU A 220 -4.00 20.22 3.91
CA GLU A 220 -4.28 20.11 5.34
C GLU A 220 -4.42 18.65 5.78
N ALA A 221 -5.18 17.83 5.03
CA ALA A 221 -5.35 16.42 5.33
C ALA A 221 -4.01 15.65 5.22
N ALA A 222 -3.19 15.97 4.22
CA ALA A 222 -1.87 15.38 4.05
C ALA A 222 -0.90 15.78 5.17
N ALA A 223 -0.83 17.07 5.53
CA ALA A 223 -0.02 17.55 6.64
C ALA A 223 -0.44 16.88 7.96
N SER A 224 -1.74 16.68 8.16
CA SER A 224 -2.28 15.97 9.31
C SER A 224 -1.88 14.49 9.31
N LEU A 225 -1.99 13.78 8.18
CA LEU A 225 -1.54 12.39 8.09
C LEU A 225 -0.04 12.28 8.37
N VAL A 226 0.77 13.09 7.70
CA VAL A 226 2.23 13.07 7.83
C VAL A 226 2.64 13.29 9.27
N SER A 227 2.09 14.29 9.93
CA SER A 227 2.48 14.67 11.30
C SER A 227 2.04 13.68 12.38
N ASN A 228 1.00 12.87 12.12
CA ASN A 228 0.38 12.05 13.16
C ASN A 228 0.44 10.53 12.91
N ALA A 229 0.61 10.09 11.66
CA ALA A 229 0.56 8.68 11.29
C ALA A 229 1.92 8.08 10.90
N LEU A 230 2.93 8.91 10.62
CA LEU A 230 4.25 8.44 10.21
C LEU A 230 5.19 8.19 11.39
N THR A 231 6.11 7.25 11.21
CA THR A 231 7.28 7.12 12.10
C THR A 231 8.17 8.35 11.97
N LYS A 232 9.04 8.59 12.96
CA LYS A 232 9.93 9.76 12.97
C LYS A 232 10.79 9.83 11.70
N ASP A 233 11.40 8.71 11.29
CA ASP A 233 12.26 8.67 10.11
C ASP A 233 11.45 8.94 8.83
N ALA A 234 10.24 8.39 8.73
CA ALA A 234 9.36 8.63 7.59
C ALA A 234 8.82 10.07 7.53
N LEU A 235 8.56 10.69 8.70
CA LEU A 235 8.21 12.10 8.81
C LEU A 235 9.33 12.99 8.26
N GLU A 236 10.57 12.73 8.65
CA GLU A 236 11.75 13.45 8.14
C GLU A 236 11.88 13.27 6.61
N MET A 237 11.69 12.04 6.11
CA MET A 237 11.67 11.76 4.66
C MET A 237 10.55 12.52 3.93
N ALA A 238 9.35 12.60 4.50
CA ALA A 238 8.25 13.35 3.89
C ALA A 238 8.60 14.84 3.73
N TYR A 239 9.20 15.48 4.74
CA TYR A 239 9.65 16.88 4.64
C TYR A 239 10.88 17.09 3.75
N ILE A 240 11.68 16.06 3.49
CA ILE A 240 12.76 16.14 2.49
C ILE A 240 12.16 16.27 1.08
N TYR A 241 11.12 15.50 0.77
CA TYR A 241 10.49 15.52 -0.56
C TYR A 241 9.44 16.62 -0.71
N PHE A 242 8.78 16.98 0.38
CA PHE A 242 7.75 18.01 0.44
C PHE A 242 8.14 19.07 1.48
N PRO A 243 9.15 19.91 1.20
CA PRO A 243 9.67 20.89 2.17
C PRO A 243 8.64 21.96 2.54
N ASP A 244 7.63 22.18 1.71
CA ASP A 244 6.54 23.14 1.94
C ASP A 244 5.21 22.44 2.23
N LEU A 245 5.25 21.21 2.76
CA LEU A 245 4.05 20.50 3.22
C LEU A 245 3.25 21.38 4.21
N GLY A 246 1.95 21.53 3.95
CA GLY A 246 1.05 22.45 4.65
C GLY A 246 0.87 23.81 3.96
N ASN A 247 1.55 24.08 2.83
CA ASN A 247 1.45 25.34 2.09
C ASN A 247 1.00 25.11 0.64
N THR A 248 -0.27 25.39 0.36
CA THR A 248 -0.98 24.89 -0.83
C THR A 248 -0.52 25.48 -2.16
N VAL A 249 0.14 26.64 -2.11
CA VAL A 249 0.63 27.37 -3.28
C VAL A 249 2.12 27.18 -3.54
N ALA A 250 2.83 26.46 -2.67
CA ALA A 250 4.27 26.26 -2.80
C ALA A 250 4.60 25.05 -3.67
N LEU A 251 5.63 25.16 -4.52
CA LEU A 251 6.08 24.04 -5.38
C LEU A 251 6.62 22.83 -4.59
N GLY A 252 6.90 22.98 -3.30
CA GLY A 252 7.29 21.91 -2.39
C GLY A 252 6.13 21.28 -1.60
N SER A 253 4.88 21.57 -1.97
CA SER A 253 3.68 21.05 -1.30
C SER A 253 3.16 19.78 -2.00
N VAL A 254 2.35 18.98 -1.31
CA VAL A 254 1.75 17.79 -1.94
C VAL A 254 0.64 18.16 -2.92
N SER A 255 -0.10 19.22 -2.63
CA SER A 255 -1.16 19.76 -3.50
C SER A 255 -0.61 20.24 -4.83
N SER A 256 0.57 20.86 -4.85
CA SER A 256 1.21 21.31 -6.09
C SER A 256 1.56 20.15 -7.03
N VAL A 257 1.87 18.97 -6.49
CA VAL A 257 2.14 17.76 -7.28
C VAL A 257 0.88 17.26 -7.97
N ILE A 258 -0.28 17.37 -7.33
CA ILE A 258 -1.57 16.92 -7.89
C ILE A 258 -2.17 17.97 -8.82
N SER A 259 -2.18 19.25 -8.44
CA SER A 259 -2.76 20.33 -9.25
C SER A 259 -1.86 20.76 -10.41
N GLY A 260 -0.59 20.34 -10.42
CA GLY A 260 0.42 20.81 -11.35
C GLY A 260 0.83 22.27 -11.09
N GLY A 261 0.74 22.71 -9.84
CA GLY A 261 1.04 24.09 -9.41
C GLY A 261 -0.01 25.12 -9.83
N LYS A 262 -1.24 24.69 -10.08
CA LYS A 262 -2.41 25.52 -10.42
C LYS A 262 -3.36 25.68 -9.24
#